data_AF-A0A2E7E6T1-F1
#
_entry.id   AF-A0A2E7E6T1-F1
#
_cell.length_a   1.000
_cell.length_b   1.000
_cell.length_c   1.000
_cell.angle_alpha   90.00
_cell.angle_beta   90.00
_cell.angle_gamma   90.00
#
_symmetry.space_group_name_H-M   'P 1'
#
loop_
_entity.id
_entity.type
_entity.pdbx_description
1 polymer ?
#
loop_
_entity_poly.entity_id
_entity_poly.type
_entity_poly.pdbx_seq_one_letter_code
_entity_poly.pdbx_strand_id
1 'polypeptide(L)'
;MPTLDAMSERLSHYLSYNQIQQVRRAYFYAEQAHINQRRRSGEPYIIHPLAVANILSDMQLDHQSLMAAMLHDVIEDTGIPANALEAQFGKTVTELVDGVSKLTHIHFEDKKEAQAENFQKMVMAMSRDIRV
;
A
#
# COMPACT_ATOMS: atom_id res chain seq x y z
N MET A 1 12.24 -1.01 15.82
CA MET A 1 11.16 -0.67 14.88
C MET A 1 11.78 -0.44 13.52
N PRO A 2 11.15 -0.88 12.42
CA PRO A 2 11.61 -0.53 11.08
C PRO A 2 11.65 0.99 10.92
N THR A 3 12.73 1.51 10.33
CA THR A 3 12.86 2.93 9.99
C THR A 3 12.93 3.09 8.47
N LEU A 4 12.51 4.25 7.97
CA LEU A 4 12.58 4.56 6.53
C LEU A 4 14.02 4.49 6.01
N ASP A 5 14.99 4.95 6.80
CA ASP A 5 16.40 4.98 6.38
C ASP A 5 17.01 3.58 6.34
N ALA A 6 16.74 2.73 7.34
CA ALA A 6 17.19 1.33 7.32
C ALA A 6 16.56 0.56 6.15
N MET A 7 15.29 0.82 5.84
CA MET A 7 14.65 0.24 4.66
C MET A 7 15.32 0.77 3.38
N SER A 8 15.57 2.08 3.28
CA SER A 8 16.20 2.71 2.10
C SER A 8 17.60 2.13 1.83
N GLU A 9 18.37 1.85 2.87
CA GLU A 9 19.67 1.18 2.76
C GLU A 9 19.51 -0.23 2.16
N ARG A 10 18.56 -1.03 2.63
CA ARG A 10 18.25 -2.34 2.04
C ARG A 10 17.83 -2.25 0.57
N LEU A 11 16.98 -1.28 0.25
CA LEU A 11 16.50 -1.07 -1.13
C LEU A 11 17.65 -0.76 -2.10
N SER A 12 18.75 -0.16 -1.62
CA SER A 12 19.92 0.15 -2.45
C SER A 12 20.60 -1.08 -3.05
N HIS A 13 20.37 -2.28 -2.50
CA HIS A 13 20.92 -3.51 -3.03
C HIS A 13 20.25 -3.97 -4.34
N TYR A 14 19.04 -3.50 -4.65
CA TYR A 14 18.29 -3.99 -5.81
C TYR A 14 17.46 -2.94 -6.56
N LEU A 15 17.33 -1.72 -6.04
CA LEU A 15 16.65 -0.60 -6.69
C LEU A 15 17.62 0.55 -6.99
N SER A 16 17.34 1.28 -8.05
CA SER A 16 18.06 2.52 -8.38
C SER A 16 17.75 3.63 -7.38
N TYR A 17 18.67 4.59 -7.25
CA TYR A 17 18.46 5.77 -6.41
C TYR A 17 17.14 6.49 -6.69
N ASN A 18 16.77 6.67 -7.97
CA ASN A 18 15.52 7.33 -8.34
C ASN A 18 14.28 6.56 -7.83
N GLN A 19 14.29 5.23 -7.96
CA GLN A 19 13.20 4.38 -7.45
C GLN A 19 13.08 4.46 -5.93
N ILE A 20 14.20 4.47 -5.21
CA ILE A 20 14.21 4.66 -3.75
C ILE A 20 13.61 6.01 -3.36
N GLN A 21 13.93 7.08 -4.11
CA GLN A 21 13.31 8.40 -3.87
C GLN A 21 11.80 8.39 -4.10
N GLN A 22 11.30 7.63 -5.07
CA GLN A 22 9.86 7.48 -5.28
C GLN A 22 9.18 6.76 -4.10
N VAL A 23 9.81 5.70 -3.57
CA VAL A 23 9.30 5.01 -2.36
C VAL A 23 9.32 5.93 -1.14
N ARG A 24 10.40 6.69 -0.92
CA ARG A 24 10.47 7.70 0.16
C ARG A 24 9.39 8.77 0.02
N ARG A 25 9.13 9.24 -1.20
CA ARG A 25 8.06 10.21 -1.47
C ARG A 25 6.68 9.63 -1.13
N ALA A 26 6.42 8.36 -1.46
CA ALA A 26 5.19 7.68 -1.08
C ALA A 26 5.04 7.57 0.44
N TYR A 27 6.13 7.24 1.16
CA TYR A 27 6.15 7.24 2.63
C TYR A 27 5.74 8.61 3.21
N PHE A 28 6.36 9.70 2.78
CA PHE A 28 6.05 11.02 3.34
C PHE A 28 4.62 11.47 3.02
N TYR A 29 4.11 11.07 1.85
CA TYR A 29 2.71 11.33 1.51
C TYR A 29 1.75 10.58 2.43
N ALA A 30 2.00 9.29 2.66
CA ALA A 30 1.22 8.49 3.60
C ALA A 30 1.32 9.02 5.04
N GLU A 31 2.51 9.42 5.48
CA GLU A 31 2.73 10.02 6.80
C GLU A 31 1.90 11.29 6.99
N GLN A 32 1.86 12.16 5.97
CA GLN A 32 1.03 13.36 5.98
C GLN A 32 -0.46 13.04 5.96
N ALA A 33 -0.89 12.11 5.11
CA ALA A 33 -2.28 11.69 5.01
C ALA A 33 -2.81 11.13 6.34
N HIS A 34 -1.98 10.37 7.05
CA HIS A 34 -2.33 9.72 8.32
C HIS A 34 -1.83 10.49 9.57
N ILE A 35 -1.46 11.77 9.46
CA ILE A 35 -0.76 12.52 10.52
C ILE A 35 -1.50 12.55 11.88
N ASN A 36 -2.83 12.57 11.85
CA ASN A 36 -3.67 12.58 13.04
C ASN A 36 -4.27 11.19 13.38
N GLN A 37 -3.89 10.15 12.62
CA GLN A 37 -4.40 8.81 12.82
C GLN A 37 -3.45 7.98 13.68
N ARG A 38 -4.03 7.22 14.61
CA ARG A 38 -3.30 6.30 15.48
C ARG A 38 -3.88 4.90 15.39
N ARG A 39 -3.03 3.90 15.57
CA ARG A 39 -3.47 2.51 15.71
C ARG A 39 -4.12 2.30 17.07
N ARG A 40 -4.83 1.18 17.22
CA ARG A 40 -5.38 0.73 18.52
C ARG A 40 -4.30 0.58 19.61
N SER A 41 -3.05 0.32 19.23
CA SER A 41 -1.89 0.29 20.13
C SER A 41 -1.46 1.68 20.65
N GLY A 42 -1.99 2.77 20.08
CA GLY A 42 -1.62 4.14 20.41
C GLY A 42 -0.48 4.71 19.57
N GLU A 43 0.17 3.89 18.73
CA GLU A 43 1.26 4.32 17.85
C GLU A 43 0.76 5.10 16.62
N PRO A 44 1.59 6.00 16.04
CA PRO A 44 1.30 6.64 14.75
C PRO A 44 0.94 5.63 13.66
N TYR A 45 -0.10 5.91 12.88
CA TYR A 45 -0.60 4.95 11.87
C TYR A 45 0.44 4.59 10.82
N ILE A 46 1.32 5.53 10.44
CA ILE A 46 2.39 5.35 9.44
C ILE A 46 3.32 4.15 9.71
N ILE A 47 3.41 3.68 10.96
CA ILE A 47 4.18 2.49 11.31
C ILE A 47 3.61 1.24 10.62
N HIS A 48 2.30 1.15 10.39
CA HIS A 48 1.67 0.04 9.69
C HIS A 48 2.08 -0.03 8.21
N PRO A 49 1.86 1.00 7.37
CA PRO A 49 2.32 0.98 5.99
C PRO A 49 3.83 0.75 5.85
N LEU A 50 4.65 1.33 6.73
CA LEU A 50 6.09 1.09 6.75
C LEU A 50 6.45 -0.38 7.08
N ALA A 51 5.73 -1.01 8.00
CA ALA A 51 5.94 -2.42 8.34
C ALA A 51 5.57 -3.34 7.16
N VAL A 52 4.43 -3.08 6.49
CA VAL A 52 4.02 -3.81 5.28
C VAL A 52 5.08 -3.68 4.19
N ALA A 53 5.52 -2.46 3.89
CA ALA A 53 6.54 -2.23 2.88
C ALA A 53 7.90 -2.90 3.23
N ASN A 54 8.23 -3.02 4.51
CA ASN A 54 9.43 -3.76 4.92
C ASN A 54 9.33 -5.26 4.59
N ILE A 55 8.17 -5.89 4.84
CA ILE A 55 7.94 -7.29 4.48
C ILE A 55 8.10 -7.47 2.96
N LEU A 56 7.50 -6.58 2.16
CA LEU A 56 7.63 -6.63 0.70
C LEU A 56 9.07 -6.40 0.22
N SER A 57 9.84 -5.58 0.93
CA SER A 57 11.26 -5.34 0.62
C SER A 57 12.13 -6.57 0.88
N ASP A 58 11.80 -7.40 1.87
CA ASP A 58 12.50 -8.65 2.15
C ASP A 58 12.26 -9.68 1.03
N MET A 59 11.12 -9.56 0.34
CA MET A 59 10.78 -10.34 -0.87
C MET A 59 11.36 -9.73 -2.16
N GLN A 60 12.12 -8.63 -2.06
CA GLN A 60 12.69 -7.89 -3.19
C GLN A 60 11.66 -7.47 -4.26
N LEU A 61 10.45 -7.13 -3.83
CA LEU A 61 9.42 -6.63 -4.73
C LEU A 61 9.78 -5.25 -5.31
N ASP A 62 9.22 -4.96 -6.47
CA ASP A 62 9.54 -3.75 -7.23
C ASP A 62 9.07 -2.47 -6.54
N HIS A 63 9.68 -1.34 -6.92
CA HIS A 63 9.39 -0.04 -6.30
C HIS A 63 7.92 0.37 -6.33
N GLN A 64 7.13 -0.02 -7.35
CA GLN A 64 5.72 0.32 -7.42
C GLN A 64 4.90 -0.46 -6.40
N SER A 65 5.22 -1.73 -6.15
CA SER A 65 4.63 -2.52 -5.05
C SER A 65 4.95 -1.91 -3.70
N LEU A 66 6.18 -1.45 -3.48
CA LEU A 66 6.56 -0.79 -2.23
C LEU A 66 5.82 0.56 -2.05
N MET A 67 5.67 1.33 -3.13
CA MET A 67 4.86 2.56 -3.10
C MET A 67 3.40 2.25 -2.80
N ALA A 68 2.82 1.22 -3.43
CA ALA A 68 1.46 0.78 -3.16
C ALA A 68 1.28 0.36 -1.70
N ALA A 69 2.23 -0.39 -1.12
CA ALA A 69 2.20 -0.75 0.30
C ALA A 69 2.25 0.47 1.23
N MET A 70 3.00 1.52 0.89
CA MET A 70 2.99 2.76 1.66
C MET A 70 1.64 3.48 1.60
N LEU A 71 0.92 3.34 0.49
CA LEU A 71 -0.29 4.12 0.17
C LEU A 71 -1.61 3.34 0.33
N HIS A 72 -1.57 2.04 0.64
CA HIS A 72 -2.72 1.15 0.48
C HIS A 72 -3.98 1.57 1.24
N ASP A 73 -3.82 2.16 2.44
CA ASP A 73 -4.94 2.63 3.26
C ASP A 73 -5.29 4.10 3.04
N VAL A 74 -4.55 4.82 2.19
CA VAL A 74 -4.72 6.28 2.02
C VAL A 74 -6.09 6.60 1.44
N ILE A 75 -6.54 5.82 0.43
CA ILE A 75 -7.85 6.04 -0.20
C ILE A 75 -8.99 5.73 0.79
N GLU A 76 -8.85 4.69 1.61
CA GLU A 76 -9.89 4.24 2.54
C GLU A 76 -9.99 5.15 3.77
N ASP A 77 -8.86 5.53 4.36
CA ASP A 77 -8.84 6.10 5.72
C ASP A 77 -8.71 7.63 5.78
N THR A 78 -8.25 8.28 4.70
CA THR A 78 -7.83 9.70 4.78
C THR A 78 -8.67 10.65 3.94
N GLY A 79 -9.65 10.13 3.19
CA GLY A 79 -10.53 10.91 2.30
C GLY A 79 -9.83 11.43 1.03
N ILE A 80 -8.59 11.02 0.79
CA ILE A 80 -7.84 11.36 -0.43
C ILE A 80 -8.35 10.48 -1.58
N PRO A 81 -8.84 11.07 -2.68
CA PRO A 81 -9.40 10.30 -3.79
C PRO A 81 -8.31 9.67 -4.68
N ALA A 82 -8.65 8.57 -5.34
CA ALA A 82 -7.74 7.82 -6.23
C ALA A 82 -7.09 8.70 -7.33
N ASN A 83 -7.84 9.66 -7.89
CA ASN A 83 -7.31 10.57 -8.92
C ASN A 83 -6.17 11.48 -8.40
N ALA A 84 -6.15 11.79 -7.10
CA ALA A 84 -5.05 12.53 -6.48
C ALA A 84 -3.79 11.66 -6.40
N LEU A 85 -3.94 10.36 -6.08
CA LEU A 85 -2.83 9.41 -6.12
C LEU A 85 -2.31 9.24 -7.55
N GLU A 86 -3.19 9.15 -8.54
CA GLU A 86 -2.78 8.99 -9.95
C GLU A 86 -1.96 10.18 -10.43
N ALA A 87 -2.38 11.40 -10.10
CA ALA A 87 -1.64 12.62 -10.43
C ALA A 87 -0.25 12.68 -9.77
N GLN A 88 -0.09 12.08 -8.58
CA GLN A 88 1.16 12.13 -7.83
C GLN A 88 2.10 10.97 -8.13
N PHE A 89 1.58 9.75 -8.29
CA PHE A 89 2.35 8.50 -8.31
C PHE A 89 2.13 7.67 -9.58
N GLY A 90 1.27 8.15 -10.48
CA GLY A 90 0.97 7.49 -11.74
C GLY A 90 -0.12 6.42 -11.62
N LYS A 91 -0.59 6.01 -12.79
CA LYS A 91 -1.72 5.10 -12.94
C LYS A 91 -1.46 3.73 -12.32
N THR A 92 -0.30 3.13 -12.57
CA THR A 92 0.02 1.78 -12.09
C THR A 92 -0.03 1.66 -10.56
N VAL A 93 0.59 2.60 -9.83
CA VAL A 93 0.57 2.58 -8.35
C VAL A 93 -0.86 2.79 -7.84
N THR A 94 -1.63 3.65 -8.49
CA THR A 94 -3.03 3.90 -8.13
C THR A 94 -3.91 2.67 -8.34
N GLU A 95 -3.72 1.95 -9.45
CA GLU A 95 -4.43 0.71 -9.72
C GLU A 95 -4.09 -0.38 -8.71
N LEU A 96 -2.84 -0.46 -8.24
CA LEU A 96 -2.45 -1.38 -7.17
C LEU A 96 -3.14 -1.03 -5.85
N VAL A 97 -3.11 0.25 -5.45
CA VAL A 97 -3.76 0.72 -4.21
C VAL A 97 -5.27 0.47 -4.26
N ASP A 98 -5.93 0.91 -5.33
CA ASP A 98 -7.37 0.72 -5.52
C ASP A 98 -7.77 -0.77 -5.59
N GLY A 99 -6.90 -1.60 -6.18
CA GLY A 99 -7.06 -3.05 -6.20
C GLY A 99 -7.10 -3.66 -4.79
N VAL A 100 -6.15 -3.29 -3.92
CA VAL A 100 -6.09 -3.77 -2.54
C VAL A 100 -7.27 -3.24 -1.73
N SER A 101 -7.60 -1.94 -1.86
CA SER A 101 -8.71 -1.35 -1.10
C SER A 101 -10.08 -1.99 -1.40
N LYS A 102 -10.30 -2.40 -2.65
CA LYS A 102 -11.54 -3.09 -3.03
C LYS A 102 -11.69 -4.47 -2.41
N LEU A 103 -10.61 -5.10 -1.95
CA LEU A 103 -10.65 -6.38 -1.23
C LEU A 103 -11.06 -6.20 0.24
N THR A 104 -10.80 -5.03 0.83
CA THR A 104 -11.07 -4.73 2.25
C THR A 104 -12.52 -4.37 2.53
N HIS A 105 -13.20 -3.68 1.61
CA HIS A 105 -14.50 -3.04 1.83
C HIS A 105 -15.76 -3.94 1.78
N ILE A 106 -15.63 -5.25 1.96
CA ILE A 106 -16.75 -6.15 1.65
C ILE A 106 -17.56 -6.52 2.90
N HIS A 107 -18.72 -5.86 3.06
CA HIS A 107 -19.74 -6.18 4.06
C HIS A 107 -20.65 -7.27 3.53
N PHE A 108 -20.81 -8.37 4.26
CA PHE A 108 -21.66 -9.49 3.87
C PHE A 108 -22.55 -9.98 5.00
N GLU A 109 -23.78 -10.35 4.66
CA GLU A 109 -24.77 -10.91 5.59
C GLU A 109 -24.55 -12.43 5.83
N ASP A 110 -23.96 -13.17 4.87
CA ASP A 110 -23.62 -14.60 4.99
C ASP A 110 -22.13 -14.87 4.70
N LYS A 111 -21.47 -15.60 5.61
CA LYS A 111 -20.03 -15.93 5.54
C LYS A 111 -19.64 -16.79 4.34
N LYS A 112 -20.54 -17.62 3.80
CA LYS A 112 -20.21 -18.52 2.68
C LYS A 112 -20.20 -17.82 1.33
N GLU A 113 -21.21 -17.02 1.05
CA GLU A 113 -21.27 -16.20 -0.18
C GLU A 113 -20.14 -15.16 -0.19
N ALA A 114 -19.84 -14.59 0.97
CA ALA A 114 -18.71 -13.69 1.18
C ALA A 114 -17.37 -14.28 0.70
N GLN A 115 -17.08 -15.53 1.08
CA GLN A 115 -15.82 -16.18 0.71
C GLN A 115 -15.75 -16.46 -0.79
N ALA A 116 -16.86 -16.86 -1.42
CA ALA A 116 -16.89 -17.15 -2.86
C ALA A 116 -16.71 -15.87 -3.70
N GLU A 117 -17.38 -14.77 -3.33
CA GLU A 117 -17.19 -13.49 -4.00
C GLU A 117 -15.81 -12.89 -3.75
N ASN A 118 -15.28 -12.98 -2.52
CA ASN A 118 -13.92 -12.53 -2.21
C ASN A 118 -12.90 -13.27 -3.06
N PHE A 119 -13.07 -14.59 -3.18
CA PHE A 119 -12.21 -15.39 -4.03
C PHE A 119 -12.31 -14.97 -5.51
N GLN A 120 -13.52 -14.77 -6.04
CA GLN A 120 -13.69 -14.29 -7.42
C GLN A 120 -13.07 -12.91 -7.65
N LYS A 121 -13.27 -11.95 -6.74
CA LYS A 121 -12.73 -10.59 -6.86
C LYS A 121 -11.21 -10.58 -6.70
N MET A 122 -10.66 -11.35 -5.76
CA MET A 122 -9.23 -11.56 -5.61
C MET A 122 -8.64 -12.14 -6.90
N VAL A 123 -9.24 -13.20 -7.46
CA VAL A 123 -8.81 -13.79 -8.73
C VAL A 123 -8.89 -12.78 -9.88
N MET A 124 -9.92 -11.94 -9.95
CA MET A 124 -10.02 -10.90 -10.98
C MET A 124 -9.00 -9.77 -10.80
N ALA A 125 -8.72 -9.35 -9.57
CA ALA A 125 -7.71 -8.34 -9.28
C ALA A 125 -6.31 -8.86 -9.61
N MET A 126 -5.96 -10.05 -9.13
CA MET A 126 -4.68 -10.73 -9.43
C MET A 126 -4.51 -11.06 -10.92
N SER A 127 -5.60 -11.35 -11.63
CA SER A 127 -5.58 -11.59 -13.10
C SER A 127 -5.16 -10.34 -13.88
N ARG A 128 -5.45 -9.14 -13.36
CA ARG A 128 -4.99 -7.88 -13.95
C ARG A 128 -3.57 -7.55 -13.55
N ASP A 129 -3.23 -7.74 -12.28
CA ASP A 129 -1.87 -7.59 -11.77
C ASP A 129 -1.66 -8.47 -10.52
N ILE A 130 -0.70 -9.39 -10.59
CA ILE A 130 -0.38 -10.33 -9.52
C ILE A 130 0.18 -9.66 -8.25
N ARG A 131 0.50 -8.36 -8.32
CA ARG A 131 1.06 -7.58 -7.22
C ARG A 131 -0.02 -7.04 -6.25
N VAL A 132 -1.29 -7.08 -6.64
CA VAL A 132 -2.46 -6.77 -5.80
C VAL A 132 -2.73 -7.92 -4.83
#